data_AF-A0AAJ1PDX0-F1
#
_entry.id   AF-A0AAJ1PDX0-F1
#
_cell.length_a   1.000
_cell.length_b   1.000
_cell.length_c   1.000
_cell.angle_alpha   90.00
_cell.angle_beta   90.00
_cell.angle_gamma   90.00
#
_symmetry.space_group_name_H-M   'P 1'
#
loop_
_entity.id
_entity.type
_entity.pdbx_description
1 polymer ?
#
loop_
_entity_poly.entity_id
_entity_poly.type
_entity_poly.pdbx_seq_one_letter_code
_entity_poly.pdbx_strand_id
1 'polypeptide(L)'
;MFKRNFYRIFFYLFVSLLTSTYFNLVDEFFSELLKVLQIENKSVVYLIVALGLFLTNPYFQELFRKRIREACLINFMTYRLNFEISRFK
;
A
#
# COMPACT_ATOMS: atom_id res chain seq x y z
N MET A 1 -13.92 19.94 -17.74
CA MET A 1 -14.36 18.57 -17.39
C MET A 1 -13.25 17.52 -17.58
N PHE A 2 -12.53 17.54 -18.72
CA PHE A 2 -11.46 16.59 -19.05
C PHE A 2 -10.30 16.53 -18.02
N LYS A 3 -9.74 17.68 -17.61
CA LYS A 3 -8.68 17.75 -16.59
C LYS A 3 -9.10 17.06 -15.28
N ARG A 4 -10.31 17.32 -14.77
CA ARG A 4 -10.79 16.77 -13.49
C ARG A 4 -10.96 15.24 -13.57
N ASN A 5 -11.41 14.71 -14.70
CA ASN A 5 -11.48 13.26 -14.92
C ASN A 5 -10.09 12.63 -15.04
N PHE A 6 -9.16 13.29 -15.74
CA PHE A 6 -7.77 12.82 -15.86
C PHE A 6 -7.10 12.68 -14.49
N TYR A 7 -7.16 13.72 -13.64
CA TYR A 7 -6.57 13.65 -12.29
C TYR A 7 -7.22 12.58 -11.42
N ARG A 8 -8.54 12.38 -11.54
CA ARG A 8 -9.25 11.32 -10.81
C ARG A 8 -8.79 9.93 -11.25
N ILE A 9 -8.65 9.70 -12.55
CA ILE A 9 -8.18 8.42 -13.11
C ILE A 9 -6.72 8.19 -12.74
N PHE A 10 -5.85 9.19 -12.95
CA PHE A 10 -4.44 9.11 -12.58
C PHE A 10 -4.25 8.79 -11.10
N PHE A 11 -4.95 9.50 -10.21
CA PHE A 11 -4.86 9.26 -8.77
C PHE A 11 -5.35 7.86 -8.38
N TYR A 12 -6.45 7.41 -9.00
CA TYR A 12 -6.94 6.05 -8.81
C TYR A 12 -5.90 5.01 -9.23
N LEU A 13 -5.28 5.16 -10.42
CA LEU A 13 -4.25 4.26 -10.91
C LEU A 13 -3.01 4.29 -10.01
N PHE A 14 -2.57 5.47 -9.59
CA PHE A 14 -1.44 5.66 -8.69
C PHE A 14 -1.62 4.94 -7.35
N VAL A 15 -2.76 5.14 -6.68
CA VAL A 15 -3.08 4.45 -5.42
C VAL A 15 -3.17 2.94 -5.63
N SER A 16 -3.73 2.50 -6.75
CA SER A 16 -3.84 1.08 -7.09
C SER A 16 -2.48 0.44 -7.33
N LEU A 17 -1.57 1.14 -8.02
CA LEU A 17 -0.20 0.70 -8.25
C LEU A 17 0.55 0.57 -6.93
N LEU A 18 0.52 1.60 -6.07
CA LEU A 18 1.13 1.55 -4.73
C LEU A 18 0.61 0.37 -3.90
N THR A 19 -0.71 0.16 -3.92
CA THR A 19 -1.34 -0.96 -3.21
C THR A 19 -0.82 -2.29 -3.74
N SER A 20 -0.84 -2.48 -5.06
CA SER A 20 -0.36 -3.70 -5.70
C SER A 20 1.12 -3.98 -5.40
N THR A 21 1.98 -2.97 -5.59
CA THR A 21 3.42 -3.09 -5.31
C THR A 21 3.68 -3.44 -3.85
N TYR A 22 2.97 -2.82 -2.90
CA TYR A 22 3.11 -3.14 -1.48
C TYR A 22 2.80 -4.61 -1.18
N PHE A 23 1.68 -5.14 -1.68
CA PHE A 23 1.32 -6.54 -1.41
C PHE A 23 2.22 -7.54 -2.12
N ASN A 24 2.74 -7.22 -3.30
CA ASN A 24 3.76 -8.04 -3.95
C ASN A 24 5.04 -8.12 -3.11
N LEU A 25 5.49 -7.01 -2.53
CA LEU A 25 6.66 -6.99 -1.64
C LEU A 25 6.42 -7.78 -0.35
N VAL A 26 5.20 -7.74 0.19
CA VAL A 26 4.83 -8.55 1.36
C VAL A 26 4.92 -10.04 1.04
N ASP A 27 4.38 -10.46 -0.11
CA ASP A 27 4.42 -11.87 -0.54
C ASP A 27 5.87 -12.33 -0.79
N GLU A 28 6.68 -11.50 -1.46
CA GLU A 28 8.10 -11.74 -1.68
C GLU A 28 8.87 -11.85 -0.35
N PHE A 29 8.59 -10.97 0.62
CA PHE A 29 9.18 -11.02 1.96
C PHE A 29 8.90 -12.35 2.66
N PHE A 30 7.65 -12.83 2.66
CA PHE A 30 7.33 -14.12 3.30
C PHE A 30 7.99 -15.30 2.59
N SER A 31 8.08 -15.25 1.25
CA SER A 31 8.78 -16.25 0.45
C SER A 31 10.28 -16.30 0.77
N GLU A 32 10.95 -15.15 0.83
CA GLU A 32 12.36 -15.06 1.21
C GLU A 32 12.60 -15.46 2.66
N LEU A 33 11.73 -15.02 3.58
CA LEU A 33 11.82 -15.35 5.00
C LEU A 33 11.78 -16.86 5.22
N LEU A 34 10.90 -17.59 4.51
CA LEU A 34 10.86 -19.05 4.56
C LEU A 34 12.13 -19.70 4.02
N LYS A 35 12.72 -19.15 2.95
CA LYS A 35 13.98 -19.65 2.38
C LYS A 35 15.17 -19.46 3.33
N VAL A 36 15.25 -18.28 3.97
CA VAL A 36 16.36 -17.93 4.87
C VAL A 36 16.29 -18.71 6.17
N LEU A 37 15.11 -18.85 6.76
CA LEU A 37 14.97 -19.45 8.09
C LEU A 37 15.11 -20.98 8.09
N GLN A 38 15.05 -21.65 6.93
CA GLN A 38 15.20 -23.11 6.78
C GLN A 38 14.47 -23.92 7.87
N ILE A 39 13.24 -23.51 8.19
CA ILE A 39 12.54 -23.99 9.37
C ILE A 39 12.12 -25.46 9.19
N GLU A 40 12.69 -26.35 9.99
CA GLU A 40 12.37 -27.78 9.96
C GLU A 40 10.99 -28.08 10.56
N ASN A 41 10.55 -27.25 11.51
CA ASN A 41 9.25 -27.41 12.16
C ASN A 41 8.11 -26.97 11.22
N LYS A 42 7.40 -27.96 10.69
CA LYS A 42 6.24 -27.76 9.80
C LYS A 42 5.17 -26.84 10.40
N SER A 43 4.91 -26.90 11.70
CA SER A 43 3.89 -26.05 12.34
C SER A 43 4.24 -24.57 12.27
N VAL A 44 5.52 -24.23 12.41
CA VAL A 44 6.01 -22.85 12.31
C VAL A 44 5.95 -22.37 10.87
N VAL A 45 6.31 -23.22 9.90
CA VAL A 45 6.17 -22.93 8.46
C VAL A 45 4.70 -22.62 8.12
N TYR A 46 3.77 -23.46 8.56
CA TYR A 46 2.34 -23.21 8.34
C TYR A 46 1.86 -21.91 8.97
N LEU A 47 2.35 -21.57 10.16
CA LEU A 47 2.00 -20.31 10.83
C LEU A 47 2.49 -19.09 10.03
N ILE A 48 3.72 -19.13 9.51
CA ILE A 48 4.28 -18.05 8.68
C ILE A 48 3.49 -17.89 7.37
N VAL A 49 3.18 -19.01 6.70
CA VAL A 49 2.35 -18.98 5.48
C VAL A 49 0.95 -18.43 5.79
N ALA A 50 0.34 -18.84 6.90
CA ALA A 50 -0.97 -18.32 7.32
C ALA A 50 -0.93 -16.82 7.62
N LEU A 51 0.14 -16.32 8.26
CA LEU A 51 0.35 -14.88 8.47
C LEU A 51 0.50 -14.12 7.14
N GLY A 52 1.27 -14.67 6.20
CA GLY A 52 1.41 -14.10 4.86
C GLY A 52 0.07 -13.98 4.15
N LEU A 53 -0.72 -15.06 4.12
CA LEU A 53 -2.06 -15.09 3.54
C LEU A 53 -3.05 -14.15 4.25
N PHE A 54 -2.96 -14.04 5.58
CA PHE A 54 -3.78 -13.12 6.35
C PHE A 54 -3.48 -11.66 5.98
N LEU A 55 -2.20 -11.32 5.87
CA LEU A 55 -1.77 -9.97 5.49
C LEU A 55 -2.05 -9.64 4.03
N THR A 56 -2.05 -10.61 3.13
CA THR A 56 -2.39 -10.41 1.71
C THR A 56 -3.88 -10.61 1.40
N ASN A 57 -4.73 -10.83 2.41
CA ASN A 57 -6.16 -11.04 2.24
C ASN A 57 -6.85 -9.85 1.54
N PRO A 58 -7.77 -10.09 0.59
CA PRO A 58 -8.52 -9.03 -0.10
C PRO A 58 -9.14 -7.95 0.80
N TYR A 59 -9.65 -8.34 1.97
CA TYR A 59 -10.22 -7.40 2.94
C TYR A 59 -9.17 -6.42 3.48
N PHE A 60 -7.98 -6.94 3.82
CA PHE A 60 -6.88 -6.11 4.29
C PHE A 60 -6.33 -5.23 3.16
N GLN A 61 -6.28 -5.75 1.92
CA GLN A 61 -5.90 -4.96 0.75
C GLN A 61 -6.84 -3.78 0.52
N GLU A 62 -8.15 -3.98 0.66
CA GLU A 62 -9.14 -2.91 0.51
C GLU A 62 -9.00 -1.84 1.59
N LEU A 63 -8.80 -2.26 2.84
CA LEU A 63 -8.54 -1.34 3.96
C LEU A 63 -7.25 -0.53 3.75
N PHE A 64 -6.16 -1.19 3.38
CA PHE A 64 -4.89 -0.54 3.10
C PHE A 64 -5.03 0.50 1.98
N ARG A 65 -5.70 0.13 0.89
CA ARG A 65 -5.98 1.03 -0.22
C ARG A 65 -6.78 2.27 0.20
N LYS A 66 -7.80 2.10 1.06
CA LYS A 66 -8.57 3.24 1.62
C LYS A 66 -7.67 4.16 2.45
N ARG A 67 -6.82 3.60 3.31
CA ARG A 67 -5.89 4.37 4.14
C ARG A 67 -4.83 5.12 3.34
N ILE A 68 -4.20 4.47 2.35
CA ILE A 68 -3.25 5.14 1.45
C ILE A 68 -3.91 6.30 0.72
N ARG A 69 -5.15 6.10 0.24
CA ARG A 69 -5.91 7.16 -0.41
C ARG A 69 -6.12 8.36 0.51
N GLU A 70 -6.55 8.12 1.75
CA GLU A 70 -6.74 9.17 2.76
C GLU A 70 -5.43 9.91 3.06
N ALA A 71 -4.34 9.17 3.30
CA ALA A 71 -3.03 9.75 3.59
C ALA A 71 -2.50 10.59 2.42
N CYS A 72 -2.63 10.10 1.17
CA CYS A 72 -2.26 10.89 0.00
C CYS A 72 -3.08 12.17 -0.13
N LEU A 73 -4.40 12.12 0.12
CA LEU A 73 -5.25 13.31 0.08
C LEU A 73 -4.85 14.34 1.13
N ILE A 74 -4.57 13.89 2.37
CA ILE A 74 -4.08 14.76 3.44
C ILE A 74 -2.77 15.42 3.00
N ASN A 75 -1.78 14.64 2.55
CA ASN A 75 -0.51 15.18 2.08
C ASN A 75 -0.68 16.19 0.94
N PHE A 76 -1.52 15.92 -0.06
CA PHE A 76 -1.79 16.87 -1.14
C PHE A 76 -2.37 18.19 -0.61
N MET A 77 -3.32 18.13 0.32
CA MET A 77 -3.91 19.33 0.92
C MET A 77 -2.89 20.10 1.76
N THR A 78 -2.07 19.39 2.54
CA THR A 78 -0.97 19.98 3.33
C THR A 78 0.07 20.65 2.44
N TYR A 79 0.52 20.00 1.36
CA TYR A 79 1.45 20.59 0.40
C TYR A 79 0.88 21.85 -0.25
N ARG A 80 -0.40 21.82 -0.64
CA ARG A 80 -1.07 22.97 -1.22
C ARG A 80 -1.15 24.13 -0.23
N LEU A 81 -1.54 23.85 1.02
CA LEU A 81 -1.61 24.86 2.07
C LEU A 81 -0.24 25.49 2.33
N ASN A 82 0.81 24.67 2.44
CA ASN A 82 2.18 25.13 2.65
C ASN A 82 2.66 25.99 1.48
N PHE A 83 2.32 25.62 0.24
CA PHE A 83 2.62 26.41 -0.94
C PHE A 83 1.89 27.77 -0.91
N GLU A 84 0.60 27.79 -0.58
CA GLU A 84 -0.17 29.03 -0.47
C GLU A 84 0.41 29.94 0.61
N ILE A 85 0.76 29.41 1.79
CA ILE A 85 1.43 30.16 2.86
C ILE A 85 2.78 30.73 2.39
N SER A 86 3.59 29.92 1.69
CA SER A 86 4.90 30.36 1.19
C SER A 86 4.82 31.50 0.18
N ARG A 87 3.68 31.63 -0.53
CA ARG A 87 3.46 32.69 -1.52
C ARG A 87 3.24 34.07 -0.88
N PHE A 88 2.82 34.11 0.39
CA PHE A 88 2.57 35.34 1.14
C PHE A 88 3.73 35.71 2.07
N LYS A 89 4.84 34.97 2.00
CA LYS A 89 6.06 35.19 2.77
C LYS A 89 7.12 35.80 1.87
#